data_AF-A0A0P6XVT9-F1
#
_entry.id   AF-A0A0P6XVT9-F1
#
_cell.length_a   1.000
_cell.length_b   1.000
_cell.length_c   1.000
_cell.angle_alpha   90.00
_cell.angle_beta   90.00
_cell.angle_gamma   90.00
#
_symmetry.space_group_name_H-M   'P 1'
#
loop_
_entity.id
_entity.type
_entity.pdbx_description
1 polymer ?
#
loop_
_entity_poly.entity_id
_entity_poly.type
_entity_poly.pdbx_seq_one_letter_code
_entity_poly.pdbx_strand_id
1 'polypeptide(L)'
;MNRAAVILVMCGSSIATSTLAAVKIEEEAKRRNVSVVVKKGKVADADVLLQSTKADIIVATAVLPPRDDVPVFNGVPLLTGIGQKELFDQIFEAIAKIKD
;
A
#
# COMPACT_ATOMS: atom_id res chain seq x y z
N MET A 1 3.74 16.70 13.85
CA MET A 1 4.51 15.44 13.76
C MET A 1 4.14 14.75 12.45
N ASN A 2 4.77 15.11 11.35
CA ASN A 2 4.35 14.68 10.01
C ASN A 2 4.97 13.30 9.67
N ARG A 3 4.48 12.23 10.31
CA ARG A 3 4.90 10.87 9.94
C ARG A 3 4.41 10.57 8.52
N ALA A 4 5.32 10.10 7.67
CA ALA A 4 4.96 9.68 6.34
C ALA A 4 4.25 8.33 6.43
N ALA A 5 3.08 8.20 5.81
CA ALA A 5 2.30 6.96 5.90
C ALA A 5 2.99 5.87 5.10
N VAL A 6 3.24 4.73 5.73
CA VAL A 6 4.01 3.66 5.08
C VAL A 6 3.05 2.63 4.52
N ILE A 7 3.08 2.46 3.20
CA ILE A 7 2.25 1.51 2.45
C ILE A 7 3.12 0.32 2.07
N LEU A 8 2.74 -0.88 2.51
CA LEU A 8 3.43 -2.12 2.17
C LEU A 8 2.72 -2.83 1.01
N VAL A 9 3.31 -2.79 -0.18
CA VAL A 9 2.83 -3.49 -1.37
C VAL A 9 3.49 -4.87 -1.46
N MET A 10 2.72 -5.92 -1.20
CA MET A 10 3.11 -7.32 -1.29
C MET A 10 2.71 -7.88 -2.66
N CYS A 11 3.69 -8.18 -3.51
CA CYS A 11 3.44 -8.74 -4.83
C CYS A 11 3.99 -10.17 -4.91
N GLY A 12 3.16 -11.11 -5.36
CA GLY A 12 3.54 -12.51 -5.56
C GLY A 12 4.26 -12.80 -6.89
N SER A 13 4.10 -11.94 -7.91
CA SER A 13 4.39 -12.33 -9.30
C SER A 13 5.41 -11.46 -10.05
N SER A 14 5.68 -10.20 -9.67
CA SER A 14 6.81 -9.39 -10.21
C SER A 14 6.90 -7.97 -9.64
N ILE A 15 8.12 -7.41 -9.60
CA ILE A 15 8.44 -6.05 -9.09
C ILE A 15 8.09 -4.92 -10.09
N ALA A 16 7.83 -5.25 -11.35
CA ALA A 16 7.61 -4.27 -12.41
C ALA A 16 6.33 -3.44 -12.19
N THR A 17 5.21 -4.09 -11.87
CA THR A 17 3.91 -3.43 -11.65
C THR A 17 3.88 -2.58 -10.38
N SER A 18 4.67 -2.90 -9.35
CA SER A 18 4.70 -2.13 -8.10
C SER A 18 5.47 -0.82 -8.20
N THR A 19 6.36 -0.66 -9.19
CA THR A 19 7.10 0.60 -9.39
C THR A 19 6.21 1.67 -10.01
N LEU A 20 5.38 1.31 -11.01
CA LEU A 20 4.42 2.25 -11.60
C LEU A 20 3.35 2.68 -10.58
N ALA A 21 2.91 1.75 -9.73
CA ALA A 21 2.01 2.04 -8.61
C ALA A 21 2.62 3.02 -7.61
N ALA A 22 3.88 2.80 -7.21
CA ALA A 22 4.58 3.68 -6.28
C ALA A 22 4.69 5.12 -6.82
N VAL A 23 5.11 5.29 -8.08
CA VAL A 23 5.22 6.63 -8.69
C VAL A 23 3.87 7.35 -8.72
N LYS A 24 2.79 6.66 -9.09
CA LYS A 24 1.44 7.26 -9.10
C LYS A 24 0.98 7.65 -7.69
N ILE A 25 1.23 6.80 -6.70
CA ILE A 25 0.96 7.09 -5.30
C ILE A 25 1.75 8.35 -4.90
N GLU A 26 3.07 8.37 -5.10
CA GLU A 26 3.90 9.51 -4.68
C GLU A 26 3.48 10.84 -5.33
N GLU A 27 3.09 10.83 -6.61
CA GLU A 27 2.57 12.01 -7.32
C GLU A 27 1.24 12.51 -6.72
N GLU A 28 0.29 11.60 -6.46
CA GLU A 28 -1.01 11.94 -5.85
C GLU A 28 -0.81 12.44 -4.41
N ALA A 29 0.10 11.82 -3.67
CA ALA A 29 0.49 12.21 -2.33
C ALA A 29 1.10 13.62 -2.31
N LYS A 30 2.01 13.92 -3.24
CA LYS A 30 2.56 15.27 -3.44
C LYS A 30 1.46 16.29 -3.73
N ARG A 31 0.51 15.97 -4.63
CA ARG A 31 -0.63 16.86 -4.93
C ARG A 31 -1.45 17.17 -3.68
N ARG A 32 -1.66 16.17 -2.82
CA ARG A 32 -2.40 16.31 -1.55
C ARG A 32 -1.54 16.82 -0.38
N ASN A 33 -0.26 17.14 -0.59
CA ASN A 33 0.72 17.49 0.46
C ASN A 33 0.84 16.41 1.57
N VAL A 34 0.61 15.14 1.21
CA VAL A 34 0.75 13.99 2.11
C VAL A 34 2.10 13.34 1.87
N SER A 35 2.90 13.18 2.91
CA SER A 35 4.09 12.33 2.85
C SER A 35 3.66 10.87 2.94
N VAL A 36 3.98 10.07 1.92
CA VAL A 36 3.77 8.62 1.91
C VAL A 36 5.06 7.92 1.52
N VAL A 37 5.27 6.72 2.05
CA VAL A 37 6.41 5.87 1.74
C VAL A 37 5.89 4.53 1.26
N VAL A 38 6.13 4.20 0.01
CA VAL A 38 5.74 2.90 -0.55
C VAL A 38 6.89 1.93 -0.39
N LYS A 39 6.70 0.87 0.41
CA LYS A 39 7.61 -0.27 0.48
C LYS A 39 7.02 -1.44 -0.29
N LYS A 40 7.86 -2.11 -1.07
CA LYS A 40 7.51 -3.30 -1.83
C LYS A 40 8.18 -4.52 -1.21
N GLY A 41 7.43 -5.62 -1.10
CA GLY A 41 7.88 -6.84 -0.44
C GLY A 41 7.25 -8.09 -1.03
N LYS A 42 7.69 -9.25 -0.53
CA LYS A 42 7.07 -10.53 -0.82
C LYS A 42 5.96 -10.79 0.19
N VAL A 43 4.89 -11.41 -0.28
CA VAL A 43 3.75 -11.84 0.55
C VAL A 43 4.20 -12.68 1.75
N ALA A 44 5.25 -13.50 1.59
CA ALA A 44 5.84 -14.31 2.65
C ALA A 44 6.49 -13.48 3.77
N ASP A 45 7.07 -12.33 3.44
CA ASP A 45 7.75 -11.44 4.39
C ASP A 45 6.82 -10.32 4.90
N ALA A 46 5.52 -10.38 4.57
CA ALA A 46 4.58 -9.32 4.87
C ALA A 46 4.49 -9.04 6.37
N ASP A 47 4.48 -10.10 7.20
CA ASP A 47 4.42 -10.01 8.66
C ASP A 47 5.66 -9.32 9.24
N VAL A 48 6.84 -9.78 8.81
CA VAL A 48 8.13 -9.26 9.24
C VAL A 48 8.30 -7.80 8.83
N LEU A 49 7.94 -7.47 7.59
CA LEU A 49 7.99 -6.11 7.08
C LEU A 49 7.00 -5.21 7.82
N LEU A 50 5.82 -5.70 8.18
CA LEU A 50 4.84 -4.95 8.96
C LEU A 50 5.40 -4.56 10.33
N GLN A 51 5.92 -5.55 11.08
CA GLN A 51 6.48 -5.32 12.41
C GLN A 51 7.75 -4.46 12.35
N SER A 52 8.62 -4.70 11.37
CA SER A 52 9.90 -3.99 11.24
C SER A 52 9.73 -2.56 10.73
N THR A 53 8.78 -2.33 9.82
CA THR A 53 8.57 -1.02 9.19
C THR A 53 7.48 -0.19 9.87
N LYS A 54 6.62 -0.80 10.71
CA LYS A 54 5.38 -0.19 11.20
C LYS A 54 4.56 0.38 10.05
N ALA A 55 4.24 -0.45 9.06
CA ALA A 55 3.40 0.03 7.97
C ALA A 55 1.97 0.26 8.47
N ASP A 56 1.39 1.39 8.08
CA ASP A 56 0.01 1.73 8.43
C ASP A 56 -0.98 0.94 7.57
N ILE A 57 -0.55 0.48 6.38
CA ILE A 57 -1.40 -0.21 5.40
C ILE A 57 -0.64 -1.32 4.67
N ILE A 58 -1.31 -2.46 4.43
CA ILE A 58 -0.82 -3.53 3.54
C ILE A 58 -1.66 -3.58 2.26
N VAL A 59 -1.02 -3.79 1.12
CA VAL A 59 -1.66 -4.07 -0.17
C VAL A 59 -1.11 -5.37 -0.70
N ALA A 60 -1.89 -6.44 -0.73
CA ALA A 60 -1.44 -7.76 -1.15
C ALA A 60 -2.08 -8.23 -2.44
N THR A 61 -1.28 -8.58 -3.45
CA THR A 61 -1.77 -9.13 -4.73
C THR A 61 -2.12 -10.63 -4.65
N ALA A 62 -2.22 -11.18 -3.45
CA ALA A 62 -2.49 -12.60 -3.19
C ALA A 62 -3.52 -12.72 -2.06
N VAL A 63 -4.18 -13.87 -1.98
CA VAL A 63 -5.18 -14.15 -0.95
C VAL A 63 -4.47 -14.19 0.41
N LEU A 64 -4.52 -13.08 1.14
CA LEU A 64 -4.10 -12.97 2.52
C LEU A 64 -5.37 -12.90 3.38
N PRO A 65 -5.43 -13.62 4.51
CA PRO A 65 -6.50 -13.42 5.47
C PRO A 65 -6.52 -11.95 5.92
N PRO A 66 -7.70 -11.32 5.99
CA PRO A 66 -7.82 -9.98 6.57
C PRO A 66 -7.29 -10.02 8.00
N ARG A 67 -6.60 -8.95 8.41
CA ARG A 67 -6.04 -8.81 9.74
C ARG A 67 -6.71 -7.64 10.43
N ASP A 68 -7.06 -7.82 11.69
CA ASP A 68 -7.65 -6.77 12.51
C ASP A 68 -6.61 -5.73 12.97
N ASP A 69 -5.33 -6.10 13.02
CA ASP A 69 -4.24 -5.20 13.43
C ASP A 69 -3.90 -4.11 12.41
N VAL A 70 -4.15 -4.34 11.10
CA VAL A 70 -3.79 -3.38 10.05
C VAL A 70 -4.70 -3.53 8.84
N PRO A 71 -5.12 -2.43 8.20
CA PRO A 71 -5.93 -2.51 6.99
C PRO A 71 -5.17 -3.22 5.86
N VAL A 72 -5.71 -4.36 5.44
CA VAL A 72 -5.21 -5.16 4.32
C VAL A 72 -6.09 -4.92 3.10
N PHE A 73 -5.48 -4.41 2.04
CA PHE A 73 -6.12 -4.18 0.76
C PHE A 73 -5.74 -5.25 -0.25
N ASN A 74 -6.70 -5.65 -1.08
CA ASN A 74 -6.44 -6.56 -2.20
C ASN A 74 -5.76 -5.81 -3.34
N GLY A 75 -4.53 -6.20 -3.64
CA GLY A 75 -3.72 -5.75 -4.77
C GLY A 75 -4.01 -6.50 -6.08
N VAL A 76 -4.98 -7.42 -6.10
CA VAL A 76 -5.48 -8.05 -7.35
C VAL A 76 -5.85 -7.03 -8.45
N PRO A 77 -6.47 -5.87 -8.15
CA PRO A 77 -6.73 -4.79 -9.12
C PRO A 77 -5.48 -4.24 -9.81
N LEU A 78 -4.30 -4.35 -9.18
CA LEU A 78 -3.02 -3.95 -9.77
C LEU A 78 -2.55 -4.92 -10.85
N LEU A 79 -2.96 -6.19 -10.78
CA LEU A 79 -2.65 -7.22 -11.79
C LEU A 79 -3.59 -7.12 -12.99
N THR A 80 -4.89 -6.94 -12.74
CA THR A 80 -5.90 -6.89 -13.80
C THR A 80 -5.95 -5.54 -14.51
N GLY A 81 -5.36 -4.49 -13.91
CA GLY A 81 -5.39 -3.13 -14.44
C GLY A 81 -6.74 -2.43 -14.28
N ILE A 82 -7.75 -3.13 -13.75
CA ILE A 82 -9.11 -2.66 -13.52
C ILE A 82 -9.24 -2.38 -12.01
N GLY A 83 -9.60 -1.15 -11.63
CA GLY A 83 -9.80 -0.78 -10.22
C GLY A 83 -8.54 -0.36 -9.46
N GLN A 84 -7.36 -0.33 -10.10
CA GLN A 84 -6.11 0.14 -9.48
C GLN A 84 -6.19 1.59 -8.98
N LYS A 85 -6.90 2.47 -9.70
CA LYS A 85 -7.10 3.87 -9.28
C LYS A 85 -7.98 3.97 -8.03
N GLU A 86 -9.01 3.13 -7.96
CA GLU A 86 -9.95 3.04 -6.83
C GLU A 86 -9.26 2.49 -5.59
N LEU A 87 -8.41 1.48 -5.76
CA LEU A 87 -7.54 0.96 -4.70
C LEU A 87 -6.63 2.06 -4.13
N PHE A 88 -5.99 2.86 -4.99
CA PHE A 88 -5.18 3.98 -4.51
C PHE A 88 -6.00 4.99 -3.74
N ASP A 89 -7.18 5.36 -4.24
CA ASP A 89 -8.02 6.34 -3.56
C ASP A 89 -8.47 5.83 -2.18
N GLN A 90 -8.82 4.55 -2.06
CA GLN A 90 -9.12 3.91 -0.77
C GLN A 90 -7.92 3.90 0.18
N ILE A 91 -6.71 3.57 -0.32
CA ILE A 91 -5.48 3.59 0.49
C ILE A 91 -5.22 5.01 0.99
N PHE A 92 -5.31 6.02 0.13
CA PHE A 92 -5.09 7.41 0.51
C PHE A 92 -6.15 7.95 1.46
N GLU A 93 -7.41 7.56 1.29
CA GLU A 93 -8.48 7.92 2.21
C GLU A 93 -8.24 7.28 3.60
N ALA A 94 -7.83 6.02 3.64
CA ALA A 94 -7.45 5.36 4.88
C ALA A 94 -6.25 6.04 5.54
N ILE A 95 -5.22 6.42 4.78
CA ILE A 95 -4.07 7.19 5.29
C ILE A 95 -4.52 8.52 5.88
N ALA A 96 -5.39 9.24 5.18
CA ALA A 96 -5.90 10.52 5.64
C ALA A 96 -6.67 10.35 6.97
N LYS A 97 -7.50 9.30 7.09
CA LYS A 97 -8.23 8.97 8.33
C LYS A 97 -7.32 8.55 9.50
N ILE A 98 -6.17 7.91 9.23
CA ILE A 98 -5.21 7.51 10.28
C ILE A 98 -4.38 8.71 10.77
N LYS A 99 -4.32 9.79 9.98
CA LYS A 99 -3.48 10.96 10.22
C LYS A 99 -4.24 12.14 10.85
N ASP A 100 -5.57 12.12 10.81
CA ASP A 100 -6.48 13.00 11.57
C ASP A 100 -6.64 12.48 13.01
#